data_AF-A0A062U220-F1
#
_entry.id   AF-A0A062U220-F1
#
_cell.length_a   1.000
_cell.length_b   1.000
_cell.length_c   1.000
_cell.angle_alpha   90.00
_cell.angle_beta   90.00
_cell.angle_gamma   90.00
#
_symmetry.space_group_name_H-M   'P 1'
#
loop_
_entity.id
_entity.type
_entity.pdbx_description
1 polymer ?
#
loop_
_entity_poly.entity_id
_entity_poly.type
_entity_poly.pdbx_seq_one_letter_code
_entity_poly.pdbx_strand_id
1 'polypeptide(L)'
;MTNGKPLDGRDIKLKGANDLLPFFKFGALIGVVAVALALVPIFNFLSSYSTAWHPERSLLIFLAVTAIALFTAVVSYKNVPKYLKIIIKGLAVILGIYGLLLGSDFSYLSVEYEGGVRAFLMVTPFIVAAATIGALFRPSLAMVPALYLLIHKDMTRVLSGARELGRNDYAPLVEVLVFTAGAVTAMGLFVLAFDFVKRRYKLSAEQVGAVEEAIKLLPMVILCIAVGAHLGNYFMSGVAKIRLDGGVLAWVASNPTSSLMLAGYNVGAAPGSYAPGLFGFAYQILKAVEPYLNFVTLCAQFFCFLAFFRVRLMLGFTLFFDCMHIAIFLLTGALFVPWILLNSLLAAAFIAMKTDRLPKEAIIAGVLTTVVGHTIFYNARLGWYDSRELRDSFFTAVTDTGEEMRVPSSYFRQSSYLMYTRNFGFREHSRPSRHVPTSQWGQIGIGVKSSEMPNYKIMQETRKCEYHSPVEADETIYDYDVDRPAEFVSSYHQMMIEKQRKSGHRPGYHLYPHHHYSMPVRYKAFEGTNLENIRGYYYNVQTVCLGWKDGQFSRDVMVSTKSDFIPVK
;
A
#
# COMPACT_ATOMS: atom_id res chain seq x y z
N MET A 1 -14.38 44.84 -38.58
CA MET A 1 -15.75 45.33 -38.34
C MET A 1 -16.71 44.17 -38.58
N THR A 2 -17.08 43.47 -37.53
CA THR A 2 -18.29 42.62 -37.47
C THR A 2 -19.06 43.11 -36.26
N ASN A 3 -20.26 43.66 -36.49
CA ASN A 3 -21.11 44.27 -35.48
C ASN A 3 -21.62 43.19 -34.52
N GLY A 4 -20.92 43.00 -33.39
CA GLY A 4 -21.42 42.20 -32.27
C GLY A 4 -22.55 42.95 -31.58
N LYS A 5 -23.80 42.53 -31.80
CA LYS A 5 -24.95 42.98 -31.01
C LYS A 5 -24.66 42.75 -29.52
N PRO A 6 -24.90 43.75 -28.64
CA PRO A 6 -24.78 43.54 -27.20
C PRO A 6 -25.77 42.45 -26.79
N LEU A 7 -25.24 41.38 -26.18
CA LEU A 7 -26.04 40.30 -25.64
C LEU A 7 -26.93 40.87 -24.54
N ASP A 8 -28.24 40.83 -24.78
CA ASP A 8 -29.29 41.26 -23.86
C ASP A 8 -29.03 40.66 -22.46
N GLY A 9 -28.71 41.53 -21.51
CA GLY A 9 -28.31 41.16 -20.16
C GLY A 9 -29.54 40.71 -19.37
N ARG A 10 -29.91 39.43 -19.50
CA ARG A 10 -30.98 38.84 -18.70
C ARG A 10 -30.61 38.93 -17.22
N ASP A 11 -31.24 39.86 -16.52
CA ASP A 11 -31.18 39.96 -15.06
C ASP A 11 -31.97 38.79 -14.46
N ILE A 12 -31.26 37.74 -14.04
CA ILE A 12 -31.85 36.64 -13.27
C ILE A 12 -31.98 37.12 -11.82
N LYS A 13 -33.07 37.82 -11.50
CA LYS A 13 -33.45 38.12 -10.10
C LYS A 13 -34.14 36.89 -9.50
N LEU A 14 -33.38 36.03 -8.83
CA LEU A 14 -33.93 34.98 -7.96
C LEU A 14 -34.58 35.66 -6.74
N LYS A 15 -35.92 35.65 -6.65
CA LYS A 15 -36.64 36.01 -5.41
C LYS A 15 -36.24 34.99 -4.33
N GLY A 16 -35.80 35.47 -3.16
CA GLY A 16 -35.30 34.62 -2.04
C GLY A 16 -33.78 34.45 -1.96
N ALA A 17 -33.00 35.39 -2.51
CA ALA A 17 -31.54 35.27 -2.66
C ALA A 17 -30.76 34.97 -1.36
N ASN A 18 -31.23 35.45 -0.20
CA ASN A 18 -30.54 35.25 1.07
C ASN A 18 -30.65 33.79 1.57
N ASP A 19 -31.78 33.13 1.31
CA ASP A 19 -32.00 31.72 1.70
C ASP A 19 -31.16 30.75 0.85
N LEU A 20 -30.73 31.19 -0.34
CA LEU A 20 -29.89 30.41 -1.26
C LEU A 20 -28.38 30.60 -1.01
N LEU A 21 -27.98 31.58 -0.21
CA LEU A 21 -26.56 31.88 0.05
C LEU A 21 -25.77 30.68 0.62
N PRO A 22 -26.32 29.92 1.60
CA PRO A 22 -25.69 28.67 2.05
C PRO A 22 -25.56 27.65 0.91
N PHE A 23 -26.55 27.56 0.02
CA PHE A 23 -26.52 26.64 -1.12
C PHE A 23 -25.39 26.96 -2.10
N PHE A 24 -25.12 28.24 -2.36
CA PHE A 24 -23.97 28.63 -3.20
C PHE A 24 -22.63 28.27 -2.55
N LYS A 25 -22.46 28.58 -1.26
CA LYS A 25 -21.21 28.28 -0.52
C LYS A 25 -20.98 26.77 -0.37
N PHE A 26 -21.95 26.06 0.19
CA PHE A 26 -21.83 24.62 0.43
C PHE A 26 -21.94 23.82 -0.86
N GLY A 27 -22.71 24.26 -1.85
CA GLY A 27 -22.78 23.61 -3.15
C GLY A 27 -21.45 23.62 -3.89
N ALA A 28 -20.71 24.74 -3.86
CA ALA A 28 -19.36 24.80 -4.42
C ALA A 28 -18.38 23.85 -3.69
N LEU A 29 -18.40 23.89 -2.35
CA LEU A 29 -17.56 23.03 -1.51
C LEU A 29 -17.85 21.54 -1.76
N ILE A 30 -19.12 21.14 -1.67
CA ILE A 30 -19.58 19.76 -1.84
C ILE A 30 -19.34 19.29 -3.28
N GLY A 31 -19.62 20.11 -4.28
CA GLY A 31 -19.43 19.75 -5.69
C GLY A 31 -17.98 19.40 -6.01
N VAL A 32 -17.03 20.27 -5.60
CA VAL A 32 -15.59 20.02 -5.82
C VAL A 32 -15.12 18.79 -5.07
N VAL A 33 -15.50 18.64 -3.80
CA VAL A 33 -15.09 17.50 -2.97
C VAL A 33 -15.71 16.19 -3.49
N ALA A 34 -16.98 16.18 -3.88
CA ALA A 34 -17.67 15.00 -4.39
C ALA A 34 -17.05 14.49 -5.70
N VAL A 35 -16.74 15.40 -6.64
CA VAL A 35 -16.02 15.06 -7.87
C VAL A 35 -14.68 14.42 -7.55
N ALA A 36 -13.92 15.01 -6.62
CA ALA A 36 -12.61 14.47 -6.23
C ALA A 36 -12.70 13.10 -5.52
N LEU A 37 -13.69 12.92 -4.65
CA LEU A 37 -13.93 11.64 -3.97
C LEU A 37 -14.34 10.55 -4.97
N ALA A 38 -15.11 10.89 -6.01
CA ALA A 38 -15.50 9.93 -7.04
C ALA A 38 -14.31 9.45 -7.89
N LEU A 39 -13.24 10.24 -8.03
CA LEU A 39 -12.06 9.83 -8.80
C LEU A 39 -11.34 8.62 -8.18
N VAL A 40 -11.34 8.48 -6.85
CA VAL A 40 -10.67 7.37 -6.16
C VAL A 40 -11.24 6.00 -6.57
N PRO A 41 -12.55 5.71 -6.43
CA PRO A 41 -13.12 4.45 -6.88
C PRO A 41 -13.08 4.30 -8.40
N ILE A 42 -13.16 5.38 -9.19
CA ILE A 42 -12.99 5.32 -10.65
C ILE A 42 -11.59 4.82 -11.01
N PHE A 43 -10.53 5.33 -10.39
CA PHE A 43 -9.16 4.88 -10.65
C PHE A 43 -8.96 3.42 -10.26
N ASN A 44 -9.50 3.01 -9.11
CA ASN A 44 -9.51 1.63 -8.67
C ASN A 44 -10.23 0.70 -9.67
N PHE A 45 -11.41 1.11 -10.14
CA PHE A 45 -12.15 0.40 -11.16
C PHE A 45 -11.38 0.30 -12.48
N LEU A 46 -10.82 1.42 -12.96
CA LEU A 46 -10.06 1.44 -14.22
C LEU A 46 -8.84 0.51 -14.16
N SER A 47 -8.13 0.48 -13.03
CA SER A 47 -7.00 -0.46 -12.84
C SER A 47 -7.45 -1.91 -12.89
N SER A 48 -8.48 -2.27 -12.13
CA SER A 48 -8.99 -3.64 -12.10
C SER A 48 -9.57 -4.05 -13.45
N TYR A 49 -10.33 -3.18 -14.11
CA TYR A 49 -10.86 -3.39 -15.44
C TYR A 49 -9.75 -3.61 -16.46
N SER A 50 -8.71 -2.76 -16.45
CA SER A 50 -7.64 -2.80 -17.44
C SER A 50 -6.72 -4.00 -17.29
N THR A 51 -6.67 -4.64 -16.12
CA THR A 51 -5.69 -5.70 -15.83
C THR A 51 -6.31 -7.06 -15.61
N ALA A 52 -7.41 -7.13 -14.86
CA ALA A 52 -8.07 -8.38 -14.55
C ALA A 52 -9.07 -8.80 -15.63
N TRP A 53 -9.67 -7.84 -16.35
CA TRP A 53 -10.72 -8.15 -17.33
C TRP A 53 -10.26 -7.95 -18.77
N HIS A 54 -9.46 -6.90 -19.03
CA HIS A 54 -9.01 -6.54 -20.37
C HIS A 54 -7.54 -6.10 -20.42
N PRO A 55 -6.58 -6.98 -20.07
CA PRO A 55 -5.13 -6.69 -20.10
C PRO A 55 -4.66 -6.09 -21.42
N GLU A 56 -5.24 -6.51 -22.55
CA GLU A 56 -4.97 -6.00 -23.90
C GLU A 56 -5.32 -4.51 -24.07
N ARG A 57 -6.23 -3.97 -23.25
CA ARG A 57 -6.69 -2.56 -23.29
C ARG A 57 -5.95 -1.65 -22.32
N SER A 58 -5.01 -2.18 -21.52
CA SER A 58 -4.26 -1.40 -20.52
C SER A 58 -3.63 -0.13 -21.07
N LEU A 59 -2.96 -0.21 -22.23
CA LEU A 59 -2.36 0.96 -22.86
C LEU A 59 -3.41 2.00 -23.28
N LEU A 60 -4.50 1.58 -23.93
CA LEU A 60 -5.53 2.50 -24.41
C LEU A 60 -6.20 3.26 -23.26
N ILE A 61 -6.56 2.55 -22.18
CA ILE A 61 -7.17 3.15 -20.99
C ILE A 61 -6.21 4.15 -20.34
N PHE A 62 -4.93 3.77 -20.21
CA PHE A 62 -3.90 4.65 -19.66
C PHE A 62 -3.70 5.91 -20.51
N LEU A 63 -3.69 5.79 -21.84
CA LEU A 63 -3.60 6.92 -22.77
C LEU A 63 -4.82 7.84 -22.67
N ALA A 64 -6.03 7.28 -22.54
CA ALA A 64 -7.25 8.06 -22.39
C ALA A 64 -7.23 8.92 -21.11
N VAL A 65 -6.82 8.34 -19.97
CA VAL A 65 -6.68 9.10 -18.71
C VAL A 65 -5.56 10.14 -18.83
N THR A 66 -4.45 9.81 -19.49
CA THR A 66 -3.37 10.76 -19.75
C THR A 66 -3.85 11.94 -20.61
N ALA A 67 -4.65 11.69 -21.64
CA ALA A 67 -5.23 12.74 -22.48
C ALA A 67 -6.18 13.66 -21.69
N ILE A 68 -7.00 13.09 -20.79
CA ILE A 68 -7.85 13.89 -19.88
C ILE A 68 -7.00 14.73 -18.93
N ALA A 69 -5.92 14.16 -18.37
CA ALA A 69 -4.99 14.88 -17.51
C ALA A 69 -4.29 16.04 -18.25
N LEU A 70 -3.94 15.84 -19.53
CA LEU A 70 -3.39 16.88 -20.40
C LEU A 70 -4.42 17.97 -20.72
N PHE A 71 -5.65 17.59 -21.07
CA PHE A 71 -6.74 18.55 -21.35
C PHE A 71 -7.04 19.45 -20.14
N THR A 72 -6.99 18.87 -18.94
CA THR A 72 -7.21 19.61 -17.68
C THR A 72 -5.96 20.30 -17.13
N ALA A 73 -4.81 20.17 -17.82
CA ALA A 73 -3.55 20.83 -17.43
C ALA A 73 -3.57 22.36 -17.60
N VAL A 74 -4.69 22.96 -18.03
CA VAL A 74 -4.91 24.41 -17.95
C VAL A 74 -4.79 24.92 -16.51
N VAL A 75 -5.17 24.10 -15.51
CA VAL A 75 -5.03 24.42 -14.10
C VAL A 75 -3.55 24.42 -13.70
N SER A 76 -3.11 25.45 -12.97
CA SER A 76 -1.73 25.59 -12.47
C SER A 76 -1.69 25.70 -10.96
N TYR A 77 -0.51 25.49 -10.36
CA TYR A 77 -0.30 25.67 -8.93
C TYR A 77 -0.29 27.14 -8.46
N LYS A 78 -0.50 28.15 -9.33
CA LYS A 78 -0.33 29.57 -8.97
C LYS A 78 -1.11 29.95 -7.71
N ASN A 79 -2.38 29.54 -7.63
CA ASN A 79 -3.29 29.87 -6.53
C ASN A 79 -3.46 28.74 -5.51
N VAL A 80 -2.66 27.68 -5.60
CA VAL A 80 -2.72 26.55 -4.66
C VAL A 80 -1.87 26.90 -3.43
N PRO A 81 -2.30 26.62 -2.19
CA PRO A 81 -1.45 26.81 -1.02
C PRO A 81 -0.20 25.90 -1.00
N LYS A 82 0.87 26.36 -0.35
CA LYS A 82 2.17 25.64 -0.31
C LYS A 82 2.04 24.21 0.22
N TYR A 83 1.24 24.00 1.27
CA TYR A 83 1.06 22.69 1.90
C TYR A 83 0.47 21.63 0.94
N LEU A 84 -0.52 21.99 0.10
CA LEU A 84 -1.03 21.07 -0.93
C LEU A 84 -0.02 20.82 -2.05
N LYS A 85 0.75 21.85 -2.45
CA LYS A 85 1.83 21.66 -3.45
C LYS A 85 2.86 20.65 -2.98
N ILE A 86 3.25 20.69 -1.70
CA ILE A 86 4.22 19.76 -1.12
C ILE A 86 3.72 18.33 -1.27
N ILE A 87 2.47 18.06 -0.86
CA ILE A 87 1.88 16.72 -0.93
C ILE A 87 1.79 16.24 -2.38
N ILE A 88 1.15 17.01 -3.26
CA ILE A 88 0.88 16.58 -4.64
C ILE A 88 2.20 16.38 -5.40
N LYS A 89 3.12 17.35 -5.35
CA LYS A 89 4.41 17.23 -6.05
C LYS A 89 5.28 16.12 -5.46
N GLY A 90 5.34 16.04 -4.14
CA GLY A 90 6.12 15.01 -3.45
C GLY A 90 5.64 13.61 -3.79
N LEU A 91 4.33 13.36 -3.69
CA LEU A 91 3.74 12.07 -4.04
C LEU A 91 3.87 11.78 -5.53
N ALA A 92 3.70 12.75 -6.42
CA ALA A 92 3.90 12.54 -7.85
C ALA A 92 5.35 12.10 -8.16
N VAL A 93 6.34 12.74 -7.53
CA VAL A 93 7.75 12.36 -7.68
C VAL A 93 8.02 10.98 -7.08
N ILE A 94 7.55 10.71 -5.86
CA ILE A 94 7.75 9.42 -5.19
C ILE A 94 7.12 8.29 -6.00
N LEU A 95 5.86 8.42 -6.40
CA LEU A 95 5.16 7.39 -7.18
C LEU A 95 5.71 7.28 -8.60
N GLY A 96 6.14 8.39 -9.21
CA GLY A 96 6.81 8.40 -10.51
C GLY A 96 8.12 7.63 -10.47
N ILE A 97 9.02 7.96 -9.53
CA ILE A 97 10.29 7.23 -9.32
C ILE A 97 10.02 5.77 -8.97
N TYR A 98 9.11 5.51 -8.03
CA TYR A 98 8.77 4.15 -7.62
C TYR A 98 8.24 3.32 -8.80
N GLY A 99 7.36 3.89 -9.62
CA GLY A 99 6.87 3.27 -10.85
C GLY A 99 8.00 2.97 -11.84
N LEU A 100 8.90 3.93 -12.08
CA LEU A 100 10.04 3.72 -12.98
C LEU A 100 11.00 2.62 -12.47
N LEU A 101 11.16 2.50 -11.15
CA LEU A 101 12.00 1.47 -10.51
C LEU A 101 11.39 0.06 -10.58
N LEU A 102 10.07 -0.09 -10.74
CA LEU A 102 9.45 -1.40 -11.01
C LEU A 102 10.01 -2.00 -12.31
N GLY A 103 10.19 -1.16 -13.34
CA GLY A 103 10.80 -1.55 -14.60
C GLY A 103 9.96 -2.54 -15.41
N SER A 104 10.59 -3.13 -16.42
CA SER A 104 10.00 -4.09 -17.36
C SER A 104 10.40 -5.54 -17.07
N ASP A 105 10.52 -5.93 -15.79
CA ASP A 105 10.96 -7.29 -15.40
C ASP A 105 10.03 -8.42 -15.91
N PHE A 106 8.90 -8.08 -16.55
CA PHE A 106 8.01 -9.01 -17.25
C PHE A 106 8.38 -9.26 -18.71
N SER A 107 9.45 -8.67 -19.24
CA SER A 107 9.83 -8.80 -20.66
C SER A 107 10.20 -10.23 -21.09
N TYR A 108 10.28 -11.17 -20.16
CA TYR A 108 10.66 -12.57 -20.36
C TYR A 108 9.51 -13.57 -20.16
N LEU A 109 8.30 -13.10 -19.81
CA LEU A 109 7.12 -13.96 -19.80
C LEU A 109 6.75 -14.37 -21.24
N SER A 110 6.21 -15.58 -21.42
CA SER A 110 6.02 -16.15 -22.75
C SER A 110 5.00 -15.36 -23.59
N VAL A 111 5.04 -15.64 -24.88
CA VAL A 111 4.53 -14.86 -26.01
C VAL A 111 2.99 -14.70 -26.01
N GLU A 112 2.25 -15.39 -25.14
CA GLU A 112 0.77 -15.36 -25.12
C GLU A 112 0.15 -14.04 -24.66
N TYR A 113 0.90 -13.20 -23.94
CA TYR A 113 0.41 -11.86 -23.62
C TYR A 113 0.57 -10.93 -24.83
N GLU A 114 -0.49 -10.87 -25.63
CA GLU A 114 -0.71 -10.03 -26.81
C GLU A 114 -0.09 -8.62 -26.68
N GLY A 115 0.26 -8.04 -27.84
CA GLY A 115 1.04 -6.81 -27.96
C GLY A 115 0.62 -5.62 -27.09
N GLY A 116 -0.63 -5.55 -26.63
CA GLY A 116 -1.11 -4.49 -25.72
C GLY A 116 -0.40 -4.44 -24.36
N VAL A 117 -0.20 -5.59 -23.70
CA VAL A 117 0.48 -5.69 -22.39
C VAL A 117 1.96 -5.31 -22.54
N ARG A 118 2.62 -5.88 -23.54
CA ARG A 118 4.02 -5.58 -23.84
C ARG A 118 4.21 -4.11 -24.20
N ALA A 119 3.33 -3.55 -25.04
CA ALA A 119 3.38 -2.14 -25.40
C ALA A 119 3.16 -1.22 -24.19
N PHE A 120 2.22 -1.56 -23.29
CA PHE A 120 2.06 -0.83 -22.03
C PHE A 120 3.35 -0.81 -21.21
N LEU A 121 3.96 -1.97 -20.98
CA LEU A 121 5.18 -2.07 -20.18
C LEU A 121 6.39 -1.36 -20.80
N MET A 122 6.45 -1.25 -22.13
CA MET A 122 7.54 -0.56 -22.83
C MET A 122 7.31 0.95 -22.95
N VAL A 123 6.10 1.40 -23.27
CA VAL A 123 5.80 2.80 -23.60
C VAL A 123 5.45 3.62 -22.37
N THR A 124 4.64 3.06 -21.47
CA THR A 124 4.08 3.82 -20.34
C THR A 124 5.15 4.38 -19.38
N PRO A 125 6.30 3.72 -19.09
CA PRO A 125 7.35 4.32 -18.28
C PRO A 125 7.81 5.70 -18.78
N PHE A 126 7.93 5.91 -20.09
CA PHE A 126 8.31 7.21 -20.65
C PHE A 126 7.23 8.27 -20.44
N ILE A 127 5.96 7.89 -20.59
CA ILE A 127 4.82 8.78 -20.32
C ILE A 127 4.78 9.14 -18.83
N VAL A 128 5.02 8.17 -17.95
CA VAL A 128 5.08 8.35 -16.49
C VAL A 128 6.22 9.29 -16.12
N ALA A 129 7.40 9.15 -16.72
CA ALA A 129 8.53 10.06 -16.49
C ALA A 129 8.16 11.51 -16.92
N ALA A 130 7.62 11.68 -18.12
CA ALA A 130 7.19 12.98 -18.61
C ALA A 130 6.07 13.60 -17.75
N ALA A 131 5.07 12.80 -17.38
CA ALA A 131 3.96 13.25 -16.53
C ALA A 131 4.43 13.57 -15.11
N THR A 132 5.42 12.86 -14.57
CA THR A 132 6.02 13.16 -13.26
C THR A 132 6.70 14.53 -13.26
N ILE A 133 7.44 14.86 -14.33
CA ILE A 133 8.02 16.20 -14.50
C ILE A 133 6.90 17.23 -14.69
N GLY A 134 5.91 16.94 -15.54
CA GLY A 134 4.75 17.79 -15.77
C GLY A 134 3.94 18.07 -14.49
N ALA A 135 3.86 17.08 -13.59
CA ALA A 135 3.16 17.16 -12.30
C ALA A 135 3.77 18.20 -11.35
N LEU A 136 5.03 18.61 -11.56
CA LEU A 136 5.66 19.71 -10.84
C LEU A 136 5.07 21.08 -11.21
N PHE A 137 4.40 21.17 -12.36
CA PHE A 137 3.81 22.40 -12.88
C PHE A 137 2.29 22.35 -12.89
N ARG A 138 1.71 21.17 -13.16
CA ARG A 138 0.28 20.96 -13.40
C ARG A 138 -0.26 19.85 -12.50
N PRO A 139 -1.23 20.11 -11.60
CA PRO A 139 -1.74 19.11 -10.67
C PRO A 139 -2.40 17.91 -11.35
N SER A 140 -3.09 18.11 -12.47
CA SER A 140 -3.78 17.01 -13.17
C SER A 140 -2.84 15.88 -13.62
N LEU A 141 -1.63 16.23 -14.05
CA LEU A 141 -0.61 15.28 -14.49
C LEU A 141 -0.07 14.40 -13.36
N ALA A 142 -0.26 14.79 -12.09
CA ALA A 142 0.12 13.99 -10.93
C ALA A 142 -0.69 12.69 -10.80
N MET A 143 -1.88 12.61 -11.43
CA MET A 143 -2.71 11.40 -11.39
C MET A 143 -2.19 10.28 -12.31
N VAL A 144 -1.38 10.62 -13.31
CA VAL A 144 -0.83 9.66 -14.29
C VAL A 144 0.12 8.62 -13.66
N PRO A 145 1.16 9.01 -12.88
CA PRO A 145 2.01 8.02 -12.19
C PRO A 145 1.24 7.15 -11.18
N ALA A 146 0.19 7.70 -10.54
CA ALA A 146 -0.68 6.95 -9.64
C ALA A 146 -1.44 5.83 -10.37
N LEU A 147 -2.05 6.13 -11.52
CA LEU A 147 -2.75 5.12 -12.33
C LEU A 147 -1.78 4.05 -12.84
N TYR A 148 -0.59 4.46 -13.30
CA TYR A 148 0.42 3.50 -13.75
C TYR A 148 0.76 2.49 -12.67
N LEU A 149 0.99 2.97 -11.43
CA LEU A 149 1.33 2.09 -10.32
C LEU A 149 0.21 1.10 -10.00
N LEU A 150 -1.05 1.53 -10.01
CA LEU A 150 -2.19 0.63 -9.81
C LEU A 150 -2.21 -0.49 -10.87
N ILE A 151 -2.20 -0.09 -12.15
CA ILE A 151 -2.24 -1.03 -13.28
C ILE A 151 -1.04 -1.98 -13.22
N HIS A 152 0.18 -1.44 -12.99
CA HIS A 152 1.38 -2.25 -12.94
C HIS A 152 1.35 -3.29 -11.79
N LYS A 153 0.88 -2.91 -10.60
CA LYS A 153 0.73 -3.84 -9.47
C LYS A 153 -0.31 -4.91 -9.75
N ASP A 154 -1.46 -4.55 -10.33
CA ASP A 154 -2.47 -5.54 -10.71
C ASP A 154 -1.98 -6.47 -11.83
N MET A 155 -1.21 -5.97 -12.80
CA MET A 155 -0.54 -6.80 -13.80
C MET A 155 0.47 -7.75 -13.15
N THR A 156 1.26 -7.29 -12.19
CA THR A 156 2.20 -8.14 -11.44
C THR A 156 1.48 -9.32 -10.79
N ARG A 157 0.29 -9.08 -10.22
CA ARG A 157 -0.56 -10.13 -9.66
C ARG A 157 -1.03 -11.13 -10.72
N VAL A 158 -1.61 -10.64 -11.83
CA VAL A 158 -2.12 -11.50 -12.91
C VAL A 158 -1.01 -12.32 -13.55
N LEU A 159 0.07 -11.67 -13.96
CA LEU A 159 1.19 -12.26 -14.69
C LEU A 159 2.02 -13.26 -13.86
N SER A 160 1.95 -13.17 -12.53
CA SER A 160 2.61 -14.15 -11.65
C SER A 160 1.74 -15.37 -11.33
N GLY A 161 0.46 -15.36 -11.72
CA GLY A 161 -0.51 -16.38 -11.29
C GLY A 161 -0.96 -16.24 -9.82
N ALA A 162 -0.57 -15.16 -9.15
CA ALA A 162 -0.96 -14.87 -7.78
C ALA A 162 -2.45 -14.52 -7.71
N ARG A 163 -3.17 -15.09 -6.72
CA ARG A 163 -4.61 -14.77 -6.56
C ARG A 163 -4.84 -13.35 -6.07
N GLU A 164 -4.04 -12.92 -5.10
CA GLU A 164 -4.13 -11.60 -4.47
C GLU A 164 -2.76 -10.93 -4.45
N LEU A 165 -2.76 -9.60 -4.40
CA LEU A 165 -1.60 -8.78 -4.08
C LEU A 165 -2.05 -7.76 -3.04
N GLY A 166 -1.33 -7.70 -1.92
CA GLY A 166 -1.61 -6.74 -0.86
C GLY A 166 -1.52 -5.30 -1.38
N ARG A 167 -2.55 -4.51 -1.09
CA ARG A 167 -2.63 -3.09 -1.50
C ARG A 167 -2.09 -2.12 -0.44
N ASN A 168 -1.77 -2.64 0.74
CA ASN A 168 -1.31 -1.89 1.91
C ASN A 168 -0.14 -0.94 1.58
N ASP A 169 0.76 -1.35 0.70
CA ASP A 169 2.01 -0.61 0.49
C ASP A 169 1.85 0.63 -0.38
N TYR A 170 0.87 0.66 -1.28
CA TYR A 170 0.79 1.72 -2.29
C TYR A 170 -0.57 2.41 -2.37
N ALA A 171 -1.67 1.73 -2.00
CA ALA A 171 -3.00 2.31 -2.11
C ALA A 171 -3.15 3.62 -1.31
N PRO A 172 -2.68 3.73 -0.04
CA PRO A 172 -2.80 4.99 0.69
C PRO A 172 -2.15 6.19 -0.04
N LEU A 173 -0.99 5.99 -0.67
CA LEU A 173 -0.28 7.06 -1.39
C LEU A 173 -1.01 7.42 -2.68
N VAL A 174 -1.41 6.40 -3.44
CA VAL A 174 -2.12 6.56 -4.71
C VAL A 174 -3.42 7.31 -4.48
N GLU A 175 -4.23 6.88 -3.52
CA GLU A 175 -5.56 7.45 -3.31
C GLU A 175 -5.49 8.85 -2.73
N VAL A 176 -4.55 9.12 -1.80
CA VAL A 176 -4.27 10.49 -1.34
C VAL A 176 -3.83 11.37 -2.49
N LEU A 177 -2.97 10.88 -3.40
CA LEU A 177 -2.54 11.67 -4.56
C LEU A 177 -3.70 11.92 -5.54
N VAL A 178 -4.45 10.88 -5.92
CA VAL A 178 -5.59 10.99 -6.84
C VAL A 178 -6.63 11.96 -6.28
N PHE A 179 -6.97 11.83 -4.99
CA PHE A 179 -7.89 12.74 -4.33
C PHE A 179 -7.36 14.18 -4.30
N THR A 180 -6.12 14.41 -3.84
CA THR A 180 -5.59 15.78 -3.68
C THR A 180 -5.34 16.47 -5.02
N ALA A 181 -4.73 15.78 -5.98
CA ALA A 181 -4.52 16.27 -7.35
C ALA A 181 -5.85 16.50 -8.08
N GLY A 182 -6.79 15.56 -7.95
CA GLY A 182 -8.13 15.65 -8.49
C GLY A 182 -8.91 16.82 -7.89
N ALA A 183 -8.90 16.99 -6.57
CA ALA A 183 -9.58 18.10 -5.88
C ALA A 183 -9.01 19.46 -6.27
N VAL A 184 -7.68 19.59 -6.35
CA VAL A 184 -7.05 20.84 -6.80
C VAL A 184 -7.36 21.14 -8.27
N THR A 185 -7.42 20.11 -9.12
CA THR A 185 -7.79 20.26 -10.53
C THR A 185 -9.26 20.67 -10.66
N ALA A 186 -10.18 19.98 -9.97
CA ALA A 186 -11.60 20.30 -9.93
C ALA A 186 -11.86 21.72 -9.38
N MET A 187 -11.17 22.11 -8.31
CA MET A 187 -11.21 23.47 -7.76
C MET A 187 -10.74 24.50 -8.79
N GLY A 188 -9.64 24.24 -9.50
CA GLY A 188 -9.12 25.13 -10.54
C GLY A 188 -10.09 25.30 -11.71
N LEU A 189 -10.69 24.21 -12.19
CA LEU A 189 -11.72 24.24 -13.24
C LEU A 189 -12.98 24.98 -12.77
N PHE A 190 -13.40 24.75 -11.52
CA PHE A 190 -14.51 25.45 -10.90
C PHE A 190 -14.28 26.96 -10.86
N VAL A 191 -13.08 27.41 -10.45
CA VAL A 191 -12.71 28.83 -10.45
C VAL A 191 -12.77 29.42 -11.86
N LEU A 192 -12.23 28.72 -12.87
CA LEU A 192 -12.29 29.19 -14.27
C LEU A 192 -13.74 29.30 -14.78
N ALA A 193 -14.58 28.30 -14.49
CA ALA A 193 -15.99 28.33 -14.85
C ALA A 193 -16.73 29.46 -14.12
N PHE A 194 -16.46 29.65 -12.83
CA PHE A 194 -17.06 30.71 -12.03
C PHE A 194 -16.66 32.10 -12.53
N ASP A 195 -15.38 32.33 -12.86
CA ASP A 195 -14.91 33.59 -13.45
C ASP A 195 -15.59 33.87 -14.80
N PHE A 196 -15.80 32.84 -15.62
CA PHE A 196 -16.54 32.96 -16.87
C PHE A 196 -18.00 33.35 -16.62
N VAL A 197 -18.69 32.69 -15.69
CA VAL A 197 -20.07 33.00 -15.31
C VAL A 197 -20.17 34.42 -14.74
N LYS A 198 -19.26 34.82 -13.86
CA LYS A 198 -19.18 36.16 -13.26
C LYS A 198 -19.01 37.27 -14.32
N ARG A 199 -18.28 37.00 -15.40
CA ARG A 199 -18.14 37.95 -16.53
C ARG A 199 -19.36 37.97 -17.43
N ARG A 200 -20.04 36.84 -17.61
CA ARG A 200 -21.16 36.69 -18.55
C ARG A 200 -22.51 37.07 -17.96
N TYR A 201 -22.69 36.93 -16.65
CA TYR A 201 -23.92 37.14 -15.91
C TYR A 201 -23.68 38.10 -14.74
N LYS A 202 -24.66 38.97 -14.45
CA LYS A 202 -24.62 39.87 -13.29
C LYS A 202 -24.99 39.12 -12.01
N LEU A 203 -24.01 38.46 -11.40
CA LEU A 203 -24.16 37.88 -10.07
C LEU A 203 -24.21 39.00 -9.01
N SER A 204 -24.98 38.80 -7.95
CA SER A 204 -24.98 39.72 -6.80
C SER A 204 -23.67 39.64 -6.02
N ALA A 205 -23.30 40.74 -5.35
CA ALA A 205 -22.07 40.80 -4.56
C ALA A 205 -22.04 39.74 -3.45
N GLU A 206 -23.19 39.44 -2.85
CA GLU A 206 -23.32 38.42 -1.80
C GLU A 206 -23.05 37.01 -2.34
N GLN A 207 -23.63 36.65 -3.49
CA GLN A 207 -23.38 35.36 -4.15
C GLN A 207 -21.89 35.19 -4.49
N VAL A 208 -21.27 36.26 -5.00
CA VAL A 208 -19.83 36.25 -5.30
C VAL A 208 -19.01 36.05 -4.03
N GLY A 209 -19.31 36.79 -2.96
CA GLY A 209 -18.64 36.68 -1.68
C GLY A 209 -18.74 35.28 -1.07
N ALA A 210 -19.92 34.64 -1.15
CA ALA A 210 -20.14 33.30 -0.63
C ALA A 210 -19.29 32.23 -1.35
N VAL A 211 -19.19 32.32 -2.68
CA VAL A 211 -18.35 31.40 -3.48
C VAL A 211 -16.87 31.66 -3.24
N GLU A 212 -16.45 32.92 -3.16
CA GLU A 212 -15.05 33.28 -2.86
C GLU A 212 -14.63 32.81 -1.45
N GLU A 213 -15.53 32.85 -0.47
CA GLU A 213 -15.28 32.29 0.86
C GLU A 213 -15.11 30.76 0.81
N ALA A 214 -15.96 30.05 0.05
CA ALA A 214 -15.82 28.61 -0.17
C ALA A 214 -14.47 28.26 -0.81
N ILE A 215 -14.05 29.01 -1.83
CA ILE A 215 -12.75 28.84 -2.51
C ILE A 215 -11.58 29.02 -1.53
N LYS A 216 -11.67 29.96 -0.57
CA LYS A 216 -10.63 30.16 0.46
C LYS A 216 -10.58 29.01 1.48
N LEU A 217 -11.72 28.41 1.80
CA LEU A 217 -11.85 27.31 2.77
C LEU A 217 -11.44 25.95 2.19
N LEU A 218 -11.78 25.71 0.92
CA LEU A 218 -11.59 24.45 0.19
C LEU A 218 -10.21 23.81 0.38
N PRO A 219 -9.07 24.53 0.25
CA PRO A 219 -7.76 23.93 0.41
C PRO A 219 -7.50 23.28 1.78
N MET A 220 -8.04 23.85 2.87
CA MET A 220 -7.92 23.27 4.21
C MET A 220 -8.80 22.02 4.36
N VAL A 221 -10.00 22.04 3.79
CA VAL A 221 -10.90 20.88 3.77
C VAL A 221 -10.27 19.74 2.98
N ILE A 222 -9.71 20.02 1.80
CA ILE A 222 -8.99 19.04 0.98
C ILE A 222 -7.81 18.45 1.76
N LEU A 223 -7.00 19.27 2.42
CA LEU A 223 -5.89 18.78 3.25
C LEU A 223 -6.40 17.85 4.35
N CYS A 224 -7.46 18.24 5.08
CA CYS A 224 -7.95 17.44 6.20
C CYS A 224 -8.60 16.12 5.74
N ILE A 225 -9.29 16.09 4.59
CA ILE A 225 -9.77 14.83 4.00
C ILE A 225 -8.60 13.94 3.61
N ALA A 226 -7.56 14.48 2.96
CA ALA A 226 -6.37 13.71 2.59
C ALA A 226 -5.66 13.11 3.81
N VAL A 227 -5.49 13.91 4.87
CA VAL A 227 -4.94 13.43 6.14
C VAL A 227 -5.88 12.42 6.79
N GLY A 228 -7.19 12.62 6.72
CA GLY A 228 -8.17 11.70 7.27
C GLY A 228 -8.20 10.36 6.56
N ALA A 229 -8.03 10.33 5.24
CA ALA A 229 -7.89 9.11 4.46
C ALA A 229 -6.65 8.32 4.91
N HIS A 230 -5.52 9.00 5.11
CA HIS A 230 -4.31 8.38 5.65
C HIS A 230 -4.49 7.91 7.09
N LEU A 231 -4.92 8.80 7.99
CA LEU A 231 -5.12 8.48 9.42
C LEU A 231 -6.18 7.39 9.65
N GLY A 232 -7.14 7.28 8.74
CA GLY A 232 -8.15 6.24 8.72
C GLY A 232 -7.56 4.83 8.64
N ASN A 233 -6.38 4.64 8.07
CA ASN A 233 -5.67 3.36 8.10
C ASN A 233 -5.31 2.94 9.54
N TYR A 234 -4.83 3.88 10.34
CA TYR A 234 -4.52 3.61 11.75
C TYR A 234 -5.78 3.48 12.58
N PHE A 235 -6.77 4.34 12.37
CA PHE A 235 -8.06 4.26 13.08
C PHE A 235 -8.73 2.90 12.87
N MET A 236 -8.88 2.47 11.61
CA MET A 236 -9.49 1.19 11.28
C MET A 236 -8.66 0.01 11.77
N SER A 237 -7.34 0.15 11.88
CA SER A 237 -6.48 -0.84 12.53
C SER A 237 -6.71 -0.93 14.04
N GLY A 238 -6.92 0.19 14.73
CA GLY A 238 -7.31 0.22 16.15
C GLY A 238 -8.69 -0.40 16.38
N VAL A 239 -9.66 -0.05 15.54
CA VAL A 239 -11.00 -0.67 15.55
C VAL A 239 -10.92 -2.18 15.30
N ALA A 240 -10.09 -2.63 14.35
CA ALA A 240 -9.92 -4.04 14.06
C ALA A 240 -9.37 -4.83 15.26
N LYS A 241 -8.43 -4.26 16.02
CA LYS A 241 -7.89 -4.87 17.26
C LYS A 241 -8.94 -5.03 18.35
N ILE A 242 -9.78 -4.00 18.56
CA ILE A 242 -10.86 -4.02 19.56
C ILE A 242 -11.95 -5.03 19.21
N ARG A 243 -12.15 -5.30 17.91
CA ARG A 243 -13.16 -6.22 17.39
C ARG A 243 -12.68 -7.67 17.26
N LEU A 244 -11.49 -8.00 17.74
CA LEU A 244 -11.05 -9.39 17.80
C LEU A 244 -11.91 -10.19 18.80
N ASP A 245 -11.98 -11.50 18.58
CA ASP A 245 -12.91 -12.42 19.25
C ASP A 245 -12.57 -12.73 20.72
N GLY A 246 -11.37 -12.41 21.19
CA GLY A 246 -10.99 -12.53 22.60
C GLY A 246 -11.53 -11.41 23.51
N GLY A 247 -12.18 -10.39 22.95
CA GLY A 247 -12.70 -9.23 23.66
C GLY A 247 -11.82 -7.97 23.53
N VAL A 248 -12.37 -6.82 23.96
CA VAL A 248 -11.84 -5.46 23.70
C VAL A 248 -10.38 -5.28 24.12
N LEU A 249 -9.98 -5.89 25.24
CA LEU A 249 -8.63 -5.75 25.81
C LEU A 249 -7.73 -6.96 25.52
N ALA A 250 -8.22 -8.01 24.87
CA ALA A 250 -7.44 -9.22 24.64
C ALA A 250 -6.20 -8.95 23.77
N TRP A 251 -6.32 -8.05 22.78
CA TRP A 251 -5.17 -7.65 21.98
C TRP A 251 -4.08 -6.96 22.82
N VAL A 252 -4.46 -6.16 23.82
CA VAL A 252 -3.49 -5.49 24.69
C VAL A 252 -2.85 -6.46 25.67
N ALA A 253 -3.68 -7.25 26.37
CA ALA A 253 -3.24 -8.05 27.51
C ALA A 253 -2.61 -9.39 27.14
N SER A 254 -2.98 -9.98 26.01
CA SER A 254 -2.62 -11.38 25.69
C SER A 254 -1.82 -11.54 24.41
N ASN A 255 -1.87 -10.57 23.49
CA ASN A 255 -1.29 -10.73 22.17
C ASN A 255 0.25 -10.68 22.18
N PRO A 256 0.95 -11.74 21.76
CA PRO A 256 2.40 -11.81 21.84
C PRO A 256 3.07 -11.09 20.66
N THR A 257 2.92 -9.76 20.55
CA THR A 257 3.44 -8.94 19.43
C THR A 257 4.96 -9.04 19.26
N SER A 258 5.71 -9.38 20.33
CA SER A 258 7.13 -9.69 20.26
C SER A 258 7.45 -10.90 19.36
N SER A 259 6.49 -11.79 19.12
CA SER A 259 6.65 -12.94 18.20
C SER A 259 6.89 -12.52 16.76
N LEU A 260 6.46 -11.31 16.37
CA LEU A 260 6.72 -10.76 15.04
C LEU A 260 8.22 -10.58 14.78
N MET A 261 9.01 -10.31 15.83
CA MET A 261 10.48 -10.29 15.72
C MET A 261 11.01 -11.67 15.33
N LEU A 262 10.56 -12.73 16.00
CA LEU A 262 10.98 -14.10 15.70
C LEU A 262 10.63 -14.49 14.26
N ALA A 263 9.43 -14.14 13.80
CA ALA A 263 9.01 -14.35 12.42
C ALA A 263 9.94 -13.63 11.44
N GLY A 264 10.27 -12.36 11.70
CA GLY A 264 11.19 -11.58 10.88
C GLY A 264 12.59 -12.15 10.82
N TYR A 265 13.08 -12.70 11.93
CA TYR A 265 14.36 -13.40 11.98
C TYR A 265 14.32 -14.72 11.20
N ASN A 266 13.24 -15.50 11.35
CA ASN A 266 13.03 -16.77 10.64
C ASN A 266 13.09 -16.61 9.13
N VAL A 267 12.36 -15.63 8.61
CA VAL A 267 12.30 -15.34 7.16
C VAL A 267 13.51 -14.56 6.67
N GLY A 268 14.50 -14.32 7.54
CA GLY A 268 15.72 -13.63 7.22
C GLY A 268 15.54 -12.14 6.88
N ALA A 269 14.46 -11.51 7.31
CA ALA A 269 14.20 -10.10 7.05
C ALA A 269 14.71 -9.15 8.14
N ALA A 270 14.80 -9.61 9.38
CA ALA A 270 15.21 -8.76 10.49
C ALA A 270 16.65 -8.26 10.32
N PRO A 271 16.90 -6.93 10.30
CA PRO A 271 18.26 -6.37 10.26
C PRO A 271 19.15 -6.86 11.42
N GLY A 272 18.54 -7.17 12.57
CA GLY A 272 19.22 -7.79 13.70
C GLY A 272 19.88 -9.14 13.42
N SER A 273 19.64 -9.75 12.24
CA SER A 273 20.37 -10.93 11.76
C SER A 273 21.89 -10.72 11.69
N TYR A 274 22.35 -9.47 11.51
CA TYR A 274 23.78 -9.13 11.53
C TYR A 274 24.38 -9.11 12.95
N ALA A 275 23.55 -8.98 13.99
CA ALA A 275 23.98 -8.95 15.38
C ALA A 275 23.01 -9.78 16.25
N PRO A 276 23.04 -11.13 16.17
CA PRO A 276 22.08 -12.00 16.85
C PRO A 276 21.97 -11.77 18.35
N GLY A 277 23.09 -11.50 19.05
CA GLY A 277 23.07 -11.21 20.49
C GLY A 277 22.27 -9.95 20.85
N LEU A 278 22.45 -8.86 20.09
CA LEU A 278 21.69 -7.62 20.29
C LEU A 278 20.21 -7.82 19.96
N PHE A 279 19.92 -8.57 18.89
CA PHE A 279 18.55 -8.93 18.52
C PHE A 279 17.84 -9.73 19.62
N GLY A 280 18.52 -10.74 20.18
CA GLY A 280 18.02 -11.53 21.31
C GLY A 280 17.74 -10.67 22.54
N PHE A 281 18.64 -9.75 22.89
CA PHE A 281 18.43 -8.80 23.98
C PHE A 281 17.21 -7.91 23.75
N ALA A 282 17.07 -7.33 22.55
CA ALA A 282 15.92 -6.50 22.19
C ALA A 282 14.60 -7.30 22.26
N TYR A 283 14.60 -8.56 21.81
CA TYR A 283 13.44 -9.46 21.92
C TYR A 283 13.01 -9.67 23.37
N GLN A 284 13.95 -9.91 24.29
CA GLN A 284 13.62 -10.10 25.71
C GLN A 284 13.05 -8.83 26.36
N ILE A 285 13.60 -7.66 26.04
CA ILE A 285 13.05 -6.37 26.49
C ILE A 285 11.63 -6.22 25.98
N LEU A 286 11.42 -6.38 24.66
CA LEU A 286 10.12 -6.16 24.04
C LEU A 286 9.06 -7.07 24.65
N LYS A 287 9.39 -8.35 24.85
CA LYS A 287 8.52 -9.32 25.52
C LYS A 287 8.14 -8.91 26.94
N ALA A 288 9.06 -8.29 27.69
CA ALA A 288 8.80 -7.85 29.07
C ALA A 288 7.87 -6.62 29.15
N VAL A 289 7.93 -5.71 28.17
CA VAL A 289 7.13 -4.47 28.15
C VAL A 289 5.93 -4.53 27.19
N GLU A 290 5.69 -5.68 26.58
CA GLU A 290 4.73 -5.90 25.49
C GLU A 290 3.31 -5.36 25.78
N PRO A 291 2.67 -5.62 26.94
CA PRO A 291 1.32 -5.11 27.19
C PRO A 291 1.25 -3.58 27.18
N TYR A 292 2.30 -2.90 27.65
CA TYR A 292 2.36 -1.44 27.67
C TYR A 292 2.51 -0.86 26.25
N LEU A 293 3.34 -1.48 25.42
CA LEU A 293 3.50 -1.08 24.03
C LEU A 293 2.24 -1.35 23.21
N ASN A 294 1.58 -2.48 23.46
CA ASN A 294 0.28 -2.77 22.85
C ASN A 294 -0.76 -1.71 23.27
N PHE A 295 -0.83 -1.35 24.55
CA PHE A 295 -1.74 -0.30 25.02
C PHE A 295 -1.49 1.04 24.32
N VAL A 296 -0.24 1.51 24.28
CA VAL A 296 0.15 2.76 23.61
C VAL A 296 -0.19 2.71 22.12
N THR A 297 0.12 1.59 21.45
CA THR A 297 -0.19 1.38 20.03
C THR A 297 -1.69 1.48 19.77
N LEU A 298 -2.50 0.80 20.58
CA LEU A 298 -3.95 0.80 20.42
C LEU A 298 -4.53 2.20 20.65
N CYS A 299 -4.12 2.88 21.72
CA CYS A 299 -4.58 4.23 22.02
C CYS A 299 -4.22 5.22 20.90
N ALA A 300 -2.97 5.20 20.43
CA ALA A 300 -2.54 6.08 19.35
C ALA A 300 -3.30 5.83 18.05
N GLN A 301 -3.56 4.56 17.71
CA GLN A 301 -4.34 4.19 16.54
C GLN A 301 -5.81 4.60 16.66
N PHE A 302 -6.46 4.28 17.77
CA PHE A 302 -7.90 4.53 17.97
C PHE A 302 -8.24 6.02 18.13
N PHE A 303 -7.37 6.80 18.78
CA PHE A 303 -7.59 8.22 19.02
C PHE A 303 -6.89 9.15 18.01
N CYS A 304 -6.39 8.63 16.89
CA CYS A 304 -5.68 9.46 15.89
C CYS A 304 -6.56 10.56 15.27
N PHE A 305 -7.89 10.43 15.29
CA PHE A 305 -8.80 11.49 14.83
C PHE A 305 -8.72 12.76 15.68
N LEU A 306 -8.20 12.70 16.91
CA LEU A 306 -7.96 13.89 17.73
C LEU A 306 -6.85 14.80 17.15
N ALA A 307 -6.07 14.28 16.19
CA ALA A 307 -5.06 15.04 15.45
C ALA A 307 -5.63 16.33 14.84
N PHE A 308 -6.88 16.33 14.38
CA PHE A 308 -7.48 17.49 13.71
C PHE A 308 -7.76 18.68 14.63
N PHE A 309 -7.60 18.57 15.95
CA PHE A 309 -7.84 19.72 16.83
C PHE A 309 -6.77 20.80 16.72
N ARG A 310 -5.53 20.44 16.38
CA ARG A 310 -4.43 21.39 16.16
C ARG A 310 -3.43 20.83 15.16
N VAL A 311 -2.84 21.69 14.33
CA VAL A 311 -1.81 21.29 13.36
C VAL A 311 -0.61 20.63 14.06
N ARG A 312 -0.22 21.12 15.24
CA ARG A 312 0.82 20.46 16.06
C ARG A 312 0.48 19.04 16.47
N LEU A 313 -0.79 18.71 16.72
CA LEU A 313 -1.21 17.34 17.01
C LEU A 313 -1.13 16.48 15.75
N MET A 314 -1.55 16.99 14.59
CA MET A 314 -1.37 16.29 13.31
C MET A 314 0.11 15.93 13.09
N LEU A 315 1.01 16.90 13.28
CA LEU A 315 2.46 16.67 13.19
C LEU A 315 2.93 15.62 14.20
N GLY A 316 2.50 15.72 15.46
CA GLY A 316 2.87 14.78 16.52
C GLY A 316 2.46 13.34 16.21
N PHE A 317 1.21 13.11 15.77
CA PHE A 317 0.74 11.78 15.38
C PHE A 317 1.49 11.24 14.15
N THR A 318 1.71 12.08 13.14
CA THR A 318 2.46 11.69 11.93
C THR A 318 3.89 11.26 12.27
N LEU A 319 4.61 12.03 13.09
CA LEU A 319 5.96 11.67 13.54
C LEU A 319 5.96 10.42 14.41
N PHE A 320 4.98 10.27 15.30
CA PHE A 320 4.83 9.08 16.13
C PHE A 320 4.71 7.81 15.28
N PHE A 321 3.86 7.83 14.24
CA PHE A 321 3.70 6.68 13.35
C PHE A 321 4.98 6.38 12.54
N ASP A 322 5.75 7.39 12.13
CA ASP A 322 7.05 7.15 11.51
C ASP A 322 8.07 6.52 12.44
N CYS A 323 8.15 6.99 13.69
CA CYS A 323 8.97 6.34 14.71
C CYS A 323 8.56 4.88 14.91
N MET A 324 7.25 4.59 14.93
CA MET A 324 6.76 3.21 14.98
C MET A 324 7.18 2.39 13.75
N HIS A 325 7.03 2.91 12.54
CA HIS A 325 7.43 2.18 11.32
C HIS A 325 8.93 1.88 11.30
N ILE A 326 9.77 2.84 11.70
CA ILE A 326 11.22 2.66 11.80
C ILE A 326 11.55 1.60 12.86
N ALA A 327 10.91 1.64 14.03
CA ALA A 327 11.09 0.63 15.06
C ALA A 327 10.69 -0.77 14.57
N ILE A 328 9.54 -0.90 13.90
CA ILE A 328 9.09 -2.16 13.30
C ILE A 328 10.12 -2.67 12.29
N PHE A 329 10.64 -1.81 11.41
CA PHE A 329 11.67 -2.20 10.45
C PHE A 329 12.92 -2.73 11.14
N LEU A 330 13.46 -2.02 12.13
CA LEU A 330 14.67 -2.44 12.84
C LEU A 330 14.48 -3.78 13.57
N LEU A 331 13.29 -4.01 14.11
CA LEU A 331 12.97 -5.21 14.91
C LEU A 331 12.52 -6.41 14.08
N THR A 332 11.95 -6.20 12.89
CA THR A 332 11.30 -7.27 12.11
C THR A 332 11.81 -7.37 10.68
N GLY A 333 12.25 -6.27 10.09
CA GLY A 333 12.58 -6.18 8.66
C GLY A 333 11.44 -5.73 7.76
N ALA A 334 10.24 -5.50 8.31
CA ALA A 334 9.12 -4.92 7.57
C ALA A 334 9.29 -3.40 7.41
N LEU A 335 9.53 -2.96 6.18
CA LEU A 335 9.81 -1.58 5.83
C LEU A 335 8.63 -0.94 5.09
N PHE A 336 7.90 -0.09 5.80
CA PHE A 336 6.79 0.68 5.25
C PHE A 336 7.27 1.98 4.59
N VAL A 337 8.26 1.92 3.68
CA VAL A 337 8.83 3.12 3.01
C VAL A 337 7.75 4.06 2.47
N PRO A 338 6.73 3.57 1.74
CA PRO A 338 5.71 4.46 1.18
C PRO A 338 4.98 5.25 2.28
N TRP A 339 4.70 4.61 3.42
CA TRP A 339 4.00 5.23 4.55
C TRP A 339 4.87 6.29 5.22
N ILE A 340 6.15 6.00 5.42
CA ILE A 340 7.13 6.95 5.96
C ILE A 340 7.26 8.17 5.04
N LEU A 341 7.31 7.95 3.72
CA LEU A 341 7.39 9.04 2.76
C LEU A 341 6.13 9.91 2.76
N LEU A 342 4.94 9.30 2.81
CA LEU A 342 3.69 10.05 2.93
C LEU A 342 3.63 10.85 4.23
N ASN A 343 3.97 10.24 5.36
CA ASN A 343 4.05 10.93 6.65
C ASN A 343 5.06 12.10 6.62
N SER A 344 6.23 11.90 6.03
CA SER A 344 7.23 12.95 5.86
C SER A 344 6.71 14.14 5.03
N LEU A 345 5.95 13.87 3.96
CA LEU A 345 5.31 14.92 3.17
C LEU A 345 4.20 15.64 3.94
N LEU A 346 3.40 14.91 4.71
CA LEU A 346 2.37 15.49 5.56
C LEU A 346 2.99 16.37 6.65
N ALA A 347 4.05 15.91 7.32
CA ALA A 347 4.81 16.68 8.29
C ALA A 347 5.37 17.97 7.66
N ALA A 348 5.98 17.88 6.48
CA ALA A 348 6.47 19.05 5.74
C ALA A 348 5.33 20.00 5.35
N ALA A 349 4.16 19.46 4.97
CA ALA A 349 2.98 20.25 4.68
C ALA A 349 2.47 21.00 5.92
N PHE A 350 2.43 20.35 7.09
CA PHE A 350 2.03 20.96 8.36
C PHE A 350 3.00 22.06 8.81
N ILE A 351 4.31 21.84 8.67
CA ILE A 351 5.33 22.87 8.96
C ILE A 351 5.16 24.08 8.03
N ALA A 352 4.74 23.85 6.78
CA ALA A 352 4.46 24.93 5.84
C ALA A 352 3.14 25.68 6.13
N MET A 353 2.28 25.17 7.03
CA MET A 353 1.09 25.89 7.48
C MET A 353 1.49 27.02 8.44
N LYS A 354 0.96 28.22 8.21
CA LYS A 354 1.18 29.39 9.08
C LYS A 354 0.17 29.50 10.23
N THR A 355 -0.74 28.54 10.36
CA THR A 355 -1.80 28.51 11.37
C THR A 355 -1.72 27.20 12.14
N ASP A 356 -1.98 27.27 13.45
CA ASP A 356 -2.15 26.07 14.29
C ASP A 356 -3.63 25.66 14.41
N ARG A 357 -4.56 26.59 14.20
CA ARG A 357 -6.00 26.34 14.27
C ARG A 357 -6.57 26.05 12.89
N LEU A 358 -7.39 25.00 12.84
CA LEU A 358 -8.13 24.60 11.65
C LEU A 358 -9.57 25.16 11.70
N PRO A 359 -10.17 25.54 10.55
CA PRO A 359 -11.59 25.83 10.48
C PRO A 359 -12.43 24.62 10.86
N LYS A 360 -13.60 24.84 11.48
CA LYS A 360 -14.49 23.76 11.96
C LYS A 360 -14.88 22.79 10.85
N GLU A 361 -15.11 23.28 9.64
CA GLU A 361 -15.48 22.49 8.47
C GLU A 361 -14.36 21.52 8.08
N ALA A 362 -13.10 21.96 8.17
CA ALA A 362 -11.94 21.14 7.88
C ALA A 362 -11.73 20.07 8.97
N ILE A 363 -11.94 20.42 10.25
CA ILE A 363 -11.91 19.46 11.37
C ILE A 363 -12.96 18.37 11.17
N ILE A 364 -14.21 18.76 10.92
CA ILE A 364 -15.32 17.82 10.69
C ILE A 364 -15.01 16.91 9.50
N ALA A 365 -14.55 17.47 8.37
CA ALA A 365 -14.22 16.69 7.19
C ALA A 365 -13.09 15.67 7.48
N GLY A 366 -12.04 16.08 8.21
CA GLY A 366 -10.93 15.20 8.59
C GLY A 366 -11.34 14.08 9.53
N VAL A 367 -12.10 14.39 10.59
CA VAL A 367 -12.64 13.41 11.54
C VAL A 367 -13.58 12.43 10.83
N LEU A 368 -14.53 12.92 10.04
CA LEU A 368 -15.45 12.07 9.28
C LEU A 368 -14.67 11.16 8.33
N THR A 369 -13.71 11.69 7.57
CA THR A 369 -12.92 10.86 6.66
C THR A 369 -12.10 9.80 7.41
N THR A 370 -11.58 10.12 8.59
CA THR A 370 -10.84 9.14 9.42
C THR A 370 -11.73 7.99 9.86
N VAL A 371 -12.96 8.29 10.28
CA VAL A 371 -13.89 7.29 10.86
C VAL A 371 -14.64 6.51 9.78
N VAL A 372 -15.17 7.20 8.77
CA VAL A 372 -16.07 6.63 7.74
C VAL A 372 -15.45 6.57 6.34
N GLY A 373 -14.26 7.13 6.14
CA GLY A 373 -13.63 7.20 4.81
C GLY A 373 -13.28 5.84 4.20
N HIS A 374 -13.28 4.76 4.99
CA HIS A 374 -13.06 3.39 4.52
C HIS A 374 -14.07 2.89 3.47
N THR A 375 -15.13 3.65 3.20
CA THR A 375 -16.12 3.38 2.13
C THR A 375 -15.66 3.90 0.76
N ILE A 376 -14.72 4.84 0.74
CA ILE A 376 -14.20 5.49 -0.47
C ILE A 376 -12.71 5.18 -0.64
N PHE A 377 -11.97 5.28 0.44
CA PHE A 377 -10.53 5.02 0.52
C PHE A 377 -10.26 3.62 1.02
N TYR A 378 -9.16 3.04 0.54
CA TYR A 378 -8.54 1.88 1.12
C TYR A 378 -8.00 2.21 2.51
N ASN A 379 -8.54 1.53 3.51
CA ASN A 379 -8.05 1.58 4.87
C ASN A 379 -7.56 0.19 5.27
N ALA A 380 -6.27 0.08 5.57
CA ALA A 380 -5.67 -1.11 6.16
C ALA A 380 -6.38 -1.44 7.49
N ARG A 381 -6.72 -2.71 7.69
CA ARG A 381 -7.35 -3.23 8.91
C ARG A 381 -6.38 -4.15 9.61
N LEU A 382 -5.36 -3.56 10.22
CA LEU A 382 -4.26 -4.28 10.84
C LEU A 382 -4.61 -4.74 12.26
N GLY A 383 -5.66 -5.55 12.40
CA GLY A 383 -6.06 -6.19 13.66
C GLY A 383 -5.99 -7.70 13.53
N TRP A 384 -5.03 -8.31 14.24
CA TRP A 384 -4.78 -9.75 14.29
C TRP A 384 -4.19 -10.12 15.63
N TYR A 385 -4.14 -11.42 15.91
CA TYR A 385 -3.28 -11.96 16.95
C TYR A 385 -1.95 -12.46 16.35
N ASP A 386 -0.85 -12.26 17.06
CA ASP A 386 0.48 -12.73 16.71
C ASP A 386 0.74 -14.10 17.33
N SER A 387 1.70 -14.82 16.75
CA SER A 387 1.95 -16.22 17.08
C SER A 387 3.43 -16.56 17.07
N ARG A 388 3.84 -17.46 17.97
CA ARG A 388 5.19 -18.06 17.96
C ARG A 388 5.27 -19.29 17.06
N GLU A 389 4.17 -20.02 16.95
CA GLU A 389 4.01 -21.09 15.98
C GLU A 389 3.40 -20.53 14.69
N LEU A 390 4.14 -20.57 13.59
CA LEU A 390 3.71 -19.96 12.34
C LEU A 390 3.87 -20.88 11.14
N ARG A 391 3.14 -20.54 10.08
CA ARG A 391 3.23 -21.16 8.76
C ARG A 391 4.23 -20.42 7.89
N ASP A 392 5.42 -20.97 7.70
CA ASP A 392 6.49 -20.42 6.86
C ASP A 392 6.38 -20.96 5.43
N SER A 393 6.05 -20.09 4.48
CA SER A 393 5.99 -20.44 3.05
C SER A 393 7.19 -19.85 2.30
N PHE A 394 7.90 -20.64 1.50
CA PHE A 394 9.10 -20.16 0.81
C PHE A 394 9.49 -21.02 -0.39
N PHE A 395 10.27 -20.42 -1.29
CA PHE A 395 10.91 -21.15 -2.38
C PHE A 395 12.28 -21.69 -1.95
N THR A 396 12.60 -22.88 -2.45
CA THR A 396 13.92 -23.50 -2.36
C THR A 396 14.41 -23.73 -3.78
N ALA A 397 15.65 -23.33 -4.08
CA ALA A 397 16.31 -23.65 -5.35
C ALA A 397 17.01 -25.01 -5.22
N VAL A 398 17.03 -25.76 -6.31
CA VAL A 398 17.71 -27.06 -6.43
C VAL A 398 18.83 -26.93 -7.46
N THR A 399 20.05 -27.25 -7.07
CA THR A 399 21.21 -27.24 -7.99
C THR A 399 21.26 -28.50 -8.87
N ASP A 400 22.16 -28.50 -9.84
CA ASP A 400 22.55 -29.67 -10.64
C ASP A 400 23.13 -30.82 -9.81
N THR A 401 23.74 -30.52 -8.66
CA THR A 401 24.19 -31.50 -7.67
C THR A 401 23.09 -32.00 -6.73
N GLY A 402 21.87 -31.44 -6.82
CA GLY A 402 20.75 -31.76 -5.93
C GLY A 402 20.77 -31.03 -4.59
N GLU A 403 21.64 -30.04 -4.40
CA GLU A 403 21.65 -29.20 -3.20
C GLU A 403 20.42 -28.30 -3.15
N GLU A 404 19.76 -28.26 -2.00
CA GLU A 404 18.59 -27.44 -1.74
C GLU A 404 18.92 -26.23 -0.87
N MET A 405 18.53 -25.04 -1.32
CA MET A 405 18.79 -23.79 -0.60
C MET A 405 17.59 -22.84 -0.64
N ARG A 406 17.28 -22.22 0.50
CA ARG A 406 16.19 -21.23 0.59
C ARG A 406 16.50 -20.03 -0.31
N VAL A 407 15.53 -19.63 -1.12
CA VAL A 407 15.62 -18.46 -1.99
C VAL A 407 15.22 -17.20 -1.20
N PRO A 408 16.02 -16.13 -1.23
CA PRO A 408 15.62 -14.84 -0.68
C PRO A 408 14.45 -14.29 -1.49
N SER A 409 13.37 -13.86 -0.85
CA SER A 409 12.23 -13.24 -1.56
C SER A 409 12.66 -12.00 -2.35
N SER A 410 13.69 -11.30 -1.88
CA SER A 410 14.30 -10.16 -2.57
C SER A 410 14.86 -10.51 -3.95
N TYR A 411 15.23 -11.77 -4.22
CA TYR A 411 15.64 -12.23 -5.54
C TYR A 411 14.63 -11.83 -6.62
N PHE A 412 13.33 -11.84 -6.28
CA PHE A 412 12.22 -11.54 -7.17
C PHE A 412 11.86 -10.04 -7.27
N ARG A 413 12.70 -9.13 -6.74
CA ARG A 413 12.60 -7.65 -6.90
C ARG A 413 11.19 -7.11 -6.69
N GLN A 414 10.55 -6.58 -7.73
CA GLN A 414 9.20 -6.02 -7.67
C GLN A 414 8.11 -7.02 -7.25
N SER A 415 8.34 -8.31 -7.49
CA SER A 415 7.47 -9.41 -7.09
C SER A 415 7.86 -9.99 -5.72
N SER A 416 8.88 -9.47 -5.04
CA SER A 416 9.33 -9.98 -3.73
C SER A 416 8.21 -10.06 -2.69
N TYR A 417 7.31 -9.07 -2.66
CA TYR A 417 6.15 -9.10 -1.77
C TYR A 417 5.22 -10.27 -2.08
N LEU A 418 5.02 -10.62 -3.36
CA LEU A 418 4.22 -11.78 -3.77
C LEU A 418 4.87 -13.09 -3.32
N MET A 419 6.18 -13.23 -3.56
CA MET A 419 6.94 -14.45 -3.25
C MET A 419 7.08 -14.71 -1.76
N TYR A 420 6.94 -13.65 -0.98
CA TYR A 420 6.98 -13.67 0.47
C TYR A 420 5.58 -13.87 1.09
N THR A 421 4.48 -13.73 0.35
CA THR A 421 3.15 -13.83 0.94
C THR A 421 2.45 -15.11 0.51
N ARG A 422 1.33 -15.43 1.18
CA ARG A 422 0.50 -16.62 0.98
C ARG A 422 -0.11 -16.79 -0.42
N ASN A 423 0.31 -16.00 -1.40
CA ASN A 423 -0.44 -15.79 -2.63
C ASN A 423 -0.41 -16.99 -3.59
N PHE A 424 0.54 -17.91 -3.40
CA PHE A 424 0.65 -19.14 -4.18
C PHE A 424 -0.01 -20.37 -3.48
N GLY A 425 -0.25 -20.31 -2.17
CA GLY A 425 -0.92 -21.35 -1.36
C GLY A 425 -2.24 -20.89 -0.72
N PHE A 426 -2.95 -19.97 -1.37
CA PHE A 426 -4.04 -19.17 -0.77
C PHE A 426 -5.21 -20.00 -0.21
N ARG A 427 -5.53 -21.17 -0.79
CA ARG A 427 -6.67 -21.97 -0.32
C ARG A 427 -6.38 -22.83 0.90
N GLU A 428 -5.12 -23.24 1.13
CA GLU A 428 -4.73 -23.83 2.42
C GLU A 428 -4.89 -22.85 3.60
N HIS A 429 -4.98 -21.55 3.33
CA HIS A 429 -5.17 -20.52 4.36
C HIS A 429 -6.65 -20.26 4.66
N SER A 430 -7.56 -20.74 3.82
CA SER A 430 -9.01 -20.53 3.95
C SER A 430 -9.78 -21.83 4.18
N ARG A 431 -9.08 -22.97 4.20
CA ARG A 431 -9.62 -24.30 4.49
C ARG A 431 -8.85 -24.96 5.63
N PRO A 432 -9.47 -25.92 6.34
CA PRO A 432 -8.76 -26.76 7.30
C PRO A 432 -7.51 -27.39 6.65
N SER A 433 -6.38 -27.35 7.35
CA SER A 433 -5.09 -27.88 6.90
C SER A 433 -4.33 -28.36 8.12
N ARG A 434 -3.44 -29.35 7.95
CA ARG A 434 -2.51 -29.79 8.99
C ARG A 434 -1.58 -28.67 9.49
N HIS A 435 -1.39 -27.62 8.68
CA HIS A 435 -0.59 -26.46 9.06
C HIS A 435 -1.36 -25.49 9.94
N VAL A 436 -0.69 -24.92 10.94
CA VAL A 436 -1.22 -23.82 11.76
C VAL A 436 -1.84 -22.72 10.89
N PRO A 437 -3.04 -22.20 11.22
CA PRO A 437 -3.74 -21.20 10.43
C PRO A 437 -3.20 -19.80 10.74
N THR A 438 -1.93 -19.55 10.42
CA THR A 438 -1.31 -18.22 10.50
C THR A 438 -0.81 -17.75 9.13
N SER A 439 -0.53 -16.45 9.00
CA SER A 439 0.34 -15.96 7.93
C SER A 439 1.81 -16.32 8.19
N GLN A 440 2.68 -16.02 7.21
CA GLN A 440 4.13 -16.15 7.34
C GLN A 440 4.77 -15.25 8.41
N TRP A 441 4.07 -14.20 8.81
CA TRP A 441 4.44 -13.35 9.94
C TRP A 441 3.82 -13.81 11.27
N GLY A 442 3.16 -14.97 11.31
CA GLY A 442 2.49 -15.47 12.50
C GLY A 442 1.17 -14.76 12.82
N GLN A 443 0.55 -14.08 11.86
CA GLN A 443 -0.68 -13.32 12.08
C GLN A 443 -1.91 -14.23 11.97
N ILE A 444 -2.84 -14.12 12.92
CA ILE A 444 -4.07 -14.90 13.03
C ILE A 444 -5.27 -13.95 12.88
N GLY A 445 -6.23 -14.30 12.00
CA GLY A 445 -7.49 -13.57 11.82
C GLY A 445 -7.55 -12.60 10.63
N ILE A 446 -6.43 -12.32 9.93
CA ILE A 446 -6.47 -11.59 8.64
C ILE A 446 -6.62 -12.57 7.49
N GLY A 447 -7.84 -12.73 6.97
CA GLY A 447 -8.10 -13.60 5.82
C GLY A 447 -7.73 -15.07 6.04
N VAL A 448 -7.37 -15.43 7.28
CA VAL A 448 -7.22 -16.79 7.77
C VAL A 448 -8.32 -16.97 8.81
N LYS A 449 -9.29 -17.82 8.48
CA LYS A 449 -10.38 -18.16 9.38
C LYS A 449 -10.34 -19.66 9.59
N SER A 450 -10.12 -20.09 10.83
CA SER A 450 -10.52 -21.44 11.21
C SER A 450 -12.03 -21.43 11.41
N SER A 451 -12.74 -22.33 10.72
CA SER A 451 -14.17 -22.58 11.00
C SER A 451 -14.38 -23.32 12.32
N GLU A 452 -13.31 -23.88 12.89
CA GLU A 452 -13.38 -24.86 13.97
C GLU A 452 -12.95 -24.28 15.31
N MET A 453 -12.06 -23.28 15.31
CA MET A 453 -11.52 -22.68 16.53
C MET A 453 -11.49 -21.13 16.46
N PRO A 454 -11.94 -20.42 17.51
CA PRO A 454 -11.76 -18.97 17.62
C PRO A 454 -10.29 -18.57 17.52
N ASN A 455 -10.02 -17.45 16.86
CA ASN A 455 -8.67 -16.93 16.65
C ASN A 455 -7.93 -16.65 17.97
N TYR A 456 -8.65 -16.20 19.00
CA TYR A 456 -8.08 -16.01 20.32
C TYR A 456 -7.55 -17.32 20.93
N LYS A 457 -8.28 -18.42 20.79
CA LYS A 457 -7.84 -19.73 21.29
C LYS A 457 -6.65 -20.26 20.49
N ILE A 458 -6.66 -20.11 19.16
CA ILE A 458 -5.50 -20.42 18.32
C ILE A 458 -4.28 -19.67 18.82
N MET A 459 -4.36 -18.35 19.05
CA MET A 459 -3.25 -17.57 19.59
C MET A 459 -2.74 -18.11 20.94
N GLN A 460 -3.64 -18.53 21.84
CA GLN A 460 -3.24 -19.06 23.14
C GLN A 460 -2.42 -20.35 23.01
N GLU A 461 -2.83 -21.25 22.11
CA GLU A 461 -2.15 -22.52 21.85
C GLU A 461 -0.83 -22.30 21.09
N THR A 462 -0.85 -21.49 20.04
CA THR A 462 0.33 -21.23 19.21
C THR A 462 1.39 -20.35 19.90
N ARG A 463 1.00 -19.56 20.92
CA ARG A 463 1.94 -18.88 21.82
C ARG A 463 2.80 -19.87 22.62
N LYS A 464 2.27 -21.06 22.89
CA LYS A 464 2.94 -22.15 23.59
C LYS A 464 3.55 -23.18 22.64
N CYS A 465 3.27 -23.08 21.34
CA CYS A 465 3.57 -24.10 20.33
C CYS A 465 2.89 -25.45 20.62
N GLU A 466 1.64 -25.38 21.09
CA GLU A 466 0.80 -26.53 21.45
C GLU A 466 -0.41 -26.64 20.50
N TYR A 467 -0.41 -25.96 19.35
CA TYR A 467 -1.53 -26.06 18.42
C TYR A 467 -1.53 -27.44 17.75
N HIS A 468 -2.66 -28.12 17.84
CA HIS A 468 -2.88 -29.39 17.17
C HIS A 468 -3.93 -29.20 16.09
N SER A 469 -3.55 -29.43 14.83
CA SER A 469 -4.51 -29.37 13.75
C SER A 469 -5.54 -30.49 13.89
N PRO A 470 -6.85 -30.19 13.76
CA PRO A 470 -7.91 -31.19 13.75
C PRO A 470 -7.94 -32.01 12.44
N VAL A 471 -7.15 -31.64 11.44
CA VAL A 471 -7.05 -32.34 10.16
C VAL A 471 -5.86 -33.27 10.16
N GLU A 472 -6.12 -34.56 10.12
CA GLU A 472 -5.12 -35.58 9.83
C GLU A 472 -5.03 -35.85 8.31
N ALA A 473 -3.80 -36.02 7.82
CA ALA A 473 -3.45 -36.45 6.47
C ALA A 473 -3.82 -35.50 5.31
N ASP A 474 -2.80 -34.77 4.83
CA ASP A 474 -2.54 -34.61 3.39
C ASP A 474 -1.02 -34.59 3.19
N GLU A 475 -0.51 -35.37 2.24
CA GLU A 475 0.92 -35.38 1.85
C GLU A 475 1.26 -34.21 0.92
N THR A 476 0.25 -33.65 0.26
CA THR A 476 0.39 -32.60 -0.74
C THR A 476 -0.21 -31.28 -0.25
N ILE A 477 0.28 -30.17 -0.81
CA ILE A 477 -0.32 -28.85 -0.59
C ILE A 477 -1.62 -28.85 -1.39
N TYR A 478 -2.76 -29.17 -0.74
CA TYR A 478 -4.06 -29.54 -1.34
C TYR A 478 -4.58 -28.61 -2.46
N ASP A 479 -4.05 -27.39 -2.60
CA ASP A 479 -4.45 -26.42 -3.63
C ASP A 479 -3.28 -25.59 -4.19
N TYR A 480 -2.03 -26.11 -4.10
CA TYR A 480 -0.90 -25.51 -4.81
C TYR A 480 -0.89 -26.01 -6.25
N ASP A 481 -1.38 -25.15 -7.13
CA ASP A 481 -1.29 -25.33 -8.56
C ASP A 481 0.13 -24.90 -9.00
N VAL A 482 1.03 -25.88 -9.13
CA VAL A 482 2.43 -25.67 -9.51
C VAL A 482 2.57 -25.01 -10.87
N ASP A 483 1.63 -25.25 -11.77
CA ASP A 483 1.66 -24.74 -13.14
C ASP A 483 1.47 -23.22 -13.17
N ARG A 484 0.68 -22.66 -12.25
CA ARG A 484 0.43 -21.20 -12.18
C ARG A 484 1.70 -20.36 -11.98
N PRO A 485 2.54 -20.59 -10.95
CA PRO A 485 3.78 -19.83 -10.79
C PRO A 485 4.93 -20.35 -11.65
N ALA A 486 4.85 -21.56 -12.22
CA ALA A 486 5.98 -22.20 -12.90
C ALA A 486 6.55 -21.34 -14.04
N GLU A 487 5.68 -20.84 -14.92
CA GLU A 487 6.10 -19.97 -16.02
C GLU A 487 6.76 -18.70 -15.49
N PHE A 488 6.13 -18.03 -14.52
CA PHE A 488 6.68 -16.81 -13.93
C PHE A 488 8.05 -17.05 -13.30
N VAL A 489 8.18 -18.11 -12.48
CA VAL A 489 9.44 -18.44 -11.79
C VAL A 489 10.54 -18.79 -12.80
N SER A 490 10.23 -19.61 -13.81
CA SER A 490 11.19 -19.98 -14.85
C SER A 490 11.63 -18.78 -15.68
N SER A 491 10.69 -17.98 -16.19
CA SER A 491 10.99 -16.78 -16.97
C SER A 491 11.77 -15.74 -16.16
N TYR A 492 11.42 -15.54 -14.88
CA TYR A 492 12.14 -14.64 -14.01
C TYR A 492 13.57 -15.13 -13.75
N HIS A 493 13.76 -16.43 -13.53
CA HIS A 493 15.09 -17.00 -13.37
C HIS A 493 15.96 -16.82 -14.61
N GLN A 494 15.41 -17.07 -15.81
CA GLN A 494 16.12 -16.83 -17.07
C GLN A 494 16.51 -15.37 -17.26
N MET A 495 15.63 -14.42 -16.89
CA MET A 495 15.97 -13.01 -16.87
C MET A 495 17.17 -12.72 -15.96
N MET A 496 17.23 -13.35 -14.77
CA MET A 496 18.32 -13.12 -13.82
C MET A 496 19.65 -13.68 -14.30
N ILE A 497 19.65 -14.87 -14.93
CA ILE A 497 20.83 -15.43 -15.61
C ILE A 497 21.31 -14.47 -16.71
N GLU A 498 20.40 -13.98 -17.56
CA GLU A 498 20.77 -13.09 -18.65
C GLU A 498 21.34 -11.75 -18.15
N LYS A 499 20.78 -11.19 -17.07
CA LYS A 499 21.33 -10.01 -16.40
C LYS A 499 22.72 -10.30 -15.81
N GLN A 500 22.93 -11.50 -15.26
CA GLN A 500 24.24 -11.92 -14.76
C GLN A 500 25.27 -12.03 -15.89
N ARG A 501 24.92 -12.71 -16.99
CA ARG A 501 25.78 -12.85 -18.18
C ARG A 501 26.18 -11.50 -18.77
N LYS A 502 25.23 -10.57 -18.91
CA LYS A 502 25.49 -9.24 -19.47
C LYS A 502 26.38 -8.36 -18.60
N SER A 503 26.21 -8.44 -17.28
CA SER A 503 26.95 -7.56 -16.35
C SER A 503 28.22 -8.19 -15.77
N GLY A 504 28.41 -9.51 -15.92
CA GLY A 504 29.46 -10.28 -15.27
C GLY A 504 29.29 -10.43 -13.76
N HIS A 505 28.20 -9.90 -13.19
CA HIS A 505 27.95 -9.86 -11.75
C HIS A 505 26.54 -10.34 -11.45
N ARG A 506 26.32 -10.92 -10.27
CA ARG A 506 24.97 -11.26 -9.81
C ARG A 506 24.11 -9.99 -9.79
N PRO A 507 22.88 -9.99 -10.33
CA PRO A 507 22.04 -8.81 -10.32
C PRO A 507 21.85 -8.30 -8.88
N GLY A 508 22.03 -6.99 -8.66
CA GLY A 508 21.94 -6.36 -7.34
C GLY A 508 20.52 -6.25 -6.81
N TYR A 509 19.81 -7.38 -6.64
CA TYR A 509 18.42 -7.39 -6.22
C TYR A 509 18.22 -6.81 -4.82
N HIS A 510 19.21 -6.92 -3.92
CA HIS A 510 19.18 -6.28 -2.59
C HIS A 510 19.09 -4.75 -2.61
N LEU A 511 19.46 -4.11 -3.73
CA LEU A 511 19.37 -2.66 -3.89
C LEU A 511 17.97 -2.19 -4.30
N TYR A 512 17.09 -3.12 -4.70
CA TYR A 512 15.71 -2.79 -4.99
C TYR A 512 14.98 -2.42 -3.67
N PRO A 513 14.13 -1.39 -3.65
CA PRO A 513 13.36 -1.04 -2.46
C PRO A 513 12.31 -2.12 -2.16
N HIS A 514 12.59 -2.97 -1.17
CA HIS A 514 11.71 -4.05 -0.75
C HIS A 514 10.82 -3.64 0.43
N HIS A 515 9.60 -4.19 0.45
CA HIS A 515 8.76 -4.11 1.65
C HIS A 515 9.29 -5.02 2.77
N HIS A 516 9.81 -6.20 2.41
CA HIS A 516 10.56 -7.08 3.31
C HIS A 516 11.90 -7.38 2.66
N TYR A 517 12.98 -6.92 3.27
CA TYR A 517 14.33 -7.21 2.78
C TYR A 517 14.69 -8.65 3.11
N SER A 518 15.43 -9.34 2.25
CA SER A 518 16.09 -10.59 2.59
C SER A 518 17.54 -10.30 2.95
N MET A 519 17.89 -10.34 4.24
CA MET A 519 19.24 -10.01 4.71
C MET A 519 20.25 -11.04 4.18
N PRO A 520 21.26 -10.65 3.38
CA PRO A 520 22.20 -11.58 2.73
C PRO A 520 22.86 -12.57 3.70
N VAL A 521 23.12 -12.15 4.94
CA VAL A 521 23.72 -13.00 5.98
C VAL A 521 22.91 -14.26 6.29
N ARG A 522 21.60 -14.26 6.02
CA ARG A 522 20.67 -15.39 6.21
C ARG A 522 20.53 -16.26 4.97
N TYR A 523 21.09 -15.86 3.83
CA TYR A 523 20.95 -16.51 2.53
C TYR A 523 22.30 -16.85 1.88
N LYS A 524 23.38 -16.95 2.65
CA LYS A 524 24.76 -17.14 2.16
C LYS A 524 24.92 -18.29 1.15
N ALA A 525 24.22 -19.42 1.37
CA ALA A 525 24.24 -20.55 0.44
C ALA A 525 23.75 -20.11 -0.95
N PHE A 526 22.54 -19.57 -1.03
CA PHE A 526 21.97 -19.08 -2.30
C PHE A 526 22.78 -17.93 -2.92
N GLU A 527 23.31 -17.01 -2.10
CA GLU A 527 24.16 -15.91 -2.57
C GLU A 527 25.48 -16.42 -3.20
N GLY A 528 26.02 -17.53 -2.70
CA GLY A 528 27.24 -18.16 -3.21
C GLY A 528 27.04 -19.06 -4.44
N THR A 529 25.80 -19.42 -4.76
CA THR A 529 25.48 -20.31 -5.89
C THR A 529 25.47 -19.57 -7.22
N ASN A 530 26.09 -20.15 -8.25
CA ASN A 530 25.93 -19.70 -9.63
C ASN A 530 24.50 -19.99 -10.10
N LEU A 531 23.78 -18.97 -10.57
CA LEU A 531 22.39 -19.12 -11.00
C LEU A 531 22.24 -20.15 -12.14
N GLU A 532 23.24 -20.31 -13.00
CA GLU A 532 23.23 -21.30 -14.09
C GLU A 532 23.24 -22.76 -13.59
N ASN A 533 23.64 -22.99 -12.35
CA ASN A 533 23.65 -24.33 -11.75
C ASN A 533 22.28 -24.70 -11.16
N ILE A 534 21.32 -23.77 -11.11
CA ILE A 534 19.98 -24.03 -10.57
C ILE A 534 19.14 -24.73 -11.66
N ARG A 535 18.64 -25.93 -11.37
CA ARG A 535 17.79 -26.73 -12.28
C ARG A 535 16.31 -26.50 -12.09
N GLY A 536 15.91 -25.98 -10.93
CA GLY A 536 14.52 -25.70 -10.64
C GLY A 536 14.29 -25.29 -9.20
N TYR A 537 13.02 -25.25 -8.84
CA TYR A 537 12.55 -24.76 -7.55
C TYR A 537 11.51 -25.70 -6.94
N TYR A 538 11.44 -25.71 -5.62
CA TYR A 538 10.30 -26.19 -4.86
C TYR A 538 9.64 -25.04 -4.12
N TYR A 539 8.32 -25.08 -3.99
CA TYR A 539 7.59 -24.29 -3.02
C TYR A 539 7.35 -25.14 -1.77
N ASN A 540 7.75 -24.63 -0.61
CA ASN A 540 7.70 -25.33 0.66
C ASN A 540 6.76 -24.59 1.61
N VAL A 541 6.00 -25.34 2.39
CA VAL A 541 5.19 -24.81 3.48
C VAL A 541 5.52 -25.58 4.75
N GLN A 542 5.90 -24.88 5.80
CA GLN A 542 6.28 -25.47 7.07
C GLN A 542 5.50 -24.85 8.22
N THR A 543 4.99 -25.66 9.14
CA THR A 543 4.60 -25.18 10.47
C THR A 543 5.81 -25.25 11.36
N VAL A 544 6.17 -24.12 11.94
CA VAL A 544 7.38 -23.99 12.76
C VAL A 544 7.06 -23.34 14.09
N CYS A 545 7.62 -23.87 15.18
CA CYS A 545 7.66 -23.20 16.47
C CYS A 545 8.94 -22.38 16.57
N LEU A 546 8.80 -21.08 16.88
CA LEU A 546 9.93 -20.17 17.01
C LEU A 546 10.21 -19.80 18.47
N GLY A 547 11.48 -19.53 18.75
CA GLY A 547 11.91 -19.10 20.07
C GLY A 547 13.30 -18.47 20.10
N TRP A 548 13.63 -17.95 21.27
CA TRP A 548 14.96 -17.49 21.61
C TRP A 548 15.33 -18.05 22.99
N LYS A 549 16.27 -18.98 23.04
CA LYS A 549 16.71 -19.68 24.25
C LYS A 549 18.23 -19.67 24.30
N ASP A 550 18.79 -19.40 25.48
CA ASP A 550 20.24 -19.44 25.74
C ASP A 550 21.08 -18.62 24.74
N GLY A 551 20.57 -17.44 24.36
CA GLY A 551 21.24 -16.54 23.42
C GLY A 551 21.14 -16.96 21.95
N GLN A 552 20.40 -18.02 21.62
CA GLN A 552 20.28 -18.55 20.27
C GLN A 552 18.82 -18.58 19.78
N PHE A 553 18.65 -18.43 18.48
CA PHE A 553 17.36 -18.59 17.81
C PHE A 553 17.03 -20.07 17.65
N SER A 554 15.85 -20.49 18.11
CA SER A 554 15.34 -21.85 17.94
C SER A 554 14.23 -21.88 16.89
N ARG A 555 14.28 -22.87 16.00
CA ARG A 555 13.28 -23.12 14.96
C ARG A 555 12.99 -24.62 14.88
N ASP A 556 11.84 -25.02 15.40
CA ASP A 556 11.42 -26.42 15.41
C ASP A 556 10.37 -26.65 14.33
N VAL A 557 10.67 -27.49 13.34
CA VAL A 557 9.73 -27.83 12.26
C VAL A 557 8.78 -28.91 12.75
N MET A 558 7.49 -28.57 12.83
CA MET A 558 6.44 -29.48 13.30
C MET A 558 5.78 -30.21 12.13
N VAL A 559 5.57 -29.50 11.02
CA VAL A 559 4.93 -30.05 9.82
C VAL A 559 5.63 -29.47 8.59
N SER A 560 5.87 -30.27 7.55
CA SER A 560 6.51 -29.81 6.31
C SER A 560 5.86 -30.44 5.08
N THR A 561 5.27 -29.62 4.21
CA THR A 561 4.85 -30.00 2.86
C THR A 561 5.78 -29.37 1.83
N LYS A 562 5.91 -30.03 0.67
CA LYS A 562 6.71 -29.58 -0.46
C LYS A 562 5.86 -29.76 -1.73
N SER A 563 5.92 -28.80 -2.64
CA SER A 563 5.28 -28.88 -3.95
C SER A 563 5.99 -29.86 -4.89
N ASP A 564 5.38 -30.10 -6.05
CA ASP A 564 6.10 -30.66 -7.19
C ASP A 564 7.25 -29.75 -7.63
N PHE A 565 8.21 -30.35 -8.35
CA PHE A 565 9.39 -29.68 -8.87
C PHE A 565 9.01 -28.71 -10.00
N ILE A 566 9.46 -27.46 -9.89
CA ILE A 566 9.31 -26.44 -10.93
C ILE A 566 10.61 -26.38 -11.72
N PRO A 567 10.70 -27.02 -12.91
CA PRO A 567 11.91 -26.96 -13.72
C PRO A 567 12.11 -25.54 -14.24
N VAL A 568 13.38 -25.13 -14.35
CA VAL A 568 13.76 -23.96 -15.14
C VAL A 568 14.44 -24.41 -16.42
N LYS A 569 14.03 -23.80 -17.53
CA LYS A 569 14.49 -24.15 -18.88
C LYS A 569 15.89 -23.66 -19.17
#